data_AF-M0BBF5-F1
#
_entry.id   AF-M0BBF5-F1
#
_cell.length_a   1.000
_cell.length_b   1.000
_cell.length_c   1.000
_cell.angle_alpha   90.00
_cell.angle_beta   90.00
_cell.angle_gamma   90.00
#
_symmetry.space_group_name_H-M   'P 1'
#
loop_
_entity.id
_entity.type
_entity.pdbx_description
1 polymer ?
#
loop_
_entity_poly.entity_id
_entity_poly.type
_entity_poly.pdbx_seq_one_letter_code
_entity_poly.pdbx_strand_id
1 'polypeptide(L)'
;MAWECGIDDCGSVFEDVESAVVHQADAHERRECEICGTVVPDGFLAIYHTFTNHSRAEYVRAYDADSAAIRTREELLEDITADIDQQLLAEMLASS
;
A
#
# COMPACT_ATOMS: atom_id res chain seq x y z
N MET A 1 -14.82 1.44 12.23
CA MET A 1 -13.66 2.18 12.79
C MET A 1 -13.30 3.21 11.74
N ALA A 2 -12.93 4.44 12.11
CA ALA A 2 -12.58 5.43 11.09
C ALA A 2 -11.15 5.19 10.58
N TRP A 3 -10.94 5.26 9.27
CA TRP A 3 -9.67 5.03 8.60
C TRP A 3 -9.13 6.35 8.05
N GLU A 4 -7.97 6.78 8.54
CA GLU A 4 -7.29 7.99 8.04
C GLU A 4 -6.29 7.64 6.94
N CYS A 5 -6.24 8.45 5.88
CA CYS A 5 -5.26 8.30 4.81
C CYS A 5 -3.86 8.63 5.35
N GLY A 6 -3.01 7.60 5.42
CA GLY A 6 -1.63 7.74 5.92
C GLY A 6 -0.60 8.28 4.91
N ILE A 7 -1.03 8.86 3.78
CA ILE A 7 -0.13 9.46 2.78
C ILE A 7 0.07 10.93 3.10
N ASP A 8 1.31 11.29 3.44
CA ASP A 8 1.75 12.65 3.76
C ASP A 8 0.80 13.38 4.73
N ASP A 9 0.34 14.58 4.39
CA ASP A 9 -0.58 15.41 5.19
C ASP A 9 -2.00 15.42 4.61
N CYS A 10 -2.43 14.29 4.01
CA CYS A 10 -3.73 14.20 3.33
C CYS A 10 -4.90 14.45 4.28
N GLY A 11 -4.88 13.85 5.47
CA GLY A 11 -5.88 14.04 6.52
C GLY A 11 -7.31 13.59 6.17
N SER A 12 -7.53 12.94 5.03
CA SER A 12 -8.84 12.40 4.65
C SER A 12 -9.19 11.20 5.52
N VAL A 13 -10.43 11.14 6.01
CA VAL A 13 -10.91 10.08 6.91
C VAL A 13 -12.15 9.41 6.32
N PHE A 14 -12.21 8.08 6.41
CA PHE A 14 -13.23 7.23 5.82
C PHE A 14 -13.86 6.31 6.86
N GLU A 15 -15.06 5.80 6.57
CA GLU A 15 -15.79 4.91 7.48
C GLU A 15 -15.35 3.43 7.36
N ASP A 16 -14.73 3.09 6.23
CA ASP A 16 -14.28 1.75 5.86
C ASP A 16 -12.90 1.79 5.16
N VAL A 17 -12.24 0.63 5.16
CA VAL A 17 -10.87 0.49 4.64
C VAL A 17 -10.84 0.57 3.12
N GLU A 18 -11.87 0.04 2.46
CA GLU A 18 -12.02 0.06 1.01
C GLU A 18 -12.01 1.49 0.48
N SER A 19 -12.80 2.37 1.08
CA SER A 19 -12.88 3.78 0.70
C SER A 19 -11.55 4.49 0.91
N ALA A 20 -10.81 4.18 1.97
CA ALA A 20 -9.48 4.73 2.21
C ALA A 20 -8.48 4.25 1.14
N VAL A 21 -8.51 2.96 0.77
CA VAL A 21 -7.59 2.39 -0.23
C VAL A 21 -7.93 2.88 -1.65
N VAL A 22 -9.22 2.99 -2.00
CA VAL A 22 -9.66 3.60 -3.27
C VAL A 22 -9.22 5.06 -3.35
N HIS A 23 -9.39 5.81 -2.26
CA HIS A 23 -8.90 7.19 -2.20
C HIS A 23 -7.38 7.28 -2.40
N GLN A 24 -6.59 6.42 -1.74
CA GLN A 24 -5.14 6.36 -1.97
C GLN A 24 -4.81 6.11 -3.45
N ALA A 25 -5.55 5.23 -4.11
CA ALA A 25 -5.30 4.88 -5.49
C ALA A 25 -5.66 5.98 -6.51
N ASP A 26 -6.72 6.73 -6.24
CA ASP A 26 -7.28 7.70 -7.19
C ASP A 26 -6.87 9.15 -6.93
N ALA A 27 -6.59 9.51 -5.67
CA ALA A 27 -6.33 10.89 -5.25
C ALA A 27 -4.85 11.22 -5.08
N HIS A 28 -3.97 10.22 -5.05
CA HIS A 28 -2.54 10.40 -4.87
C HIS A 28 -1.74 10.04 -6.12
N GLU A 29 -0.57 10.67 -6.26
CA GLU A 29 0.31 10.42 -7.39
C GLU A 29 0.84 8.99 -7.33
N ARG A 30 0.69 8.27 -8.45
CA ARG A 30 1.26 6.92 -8.59
C ARG A 30 2.78 6.96 -8.45
N ARG A 31 3.34 5.90 -7.88
CA ARG A 31 4.77 5.77 -7.56
C ARG A 31 5.39 4.67 -8.40
N GLU A 32 6.64 4.87 -8.82
CA GLU A 32 7.42 3.80 -9.43
C GLU A 32 7.99 2.87 -8.34
N CYS A 33 7.84 1.56 -8.51
CA CYS A 33 8.50 0.58 -7.66
C CYS A 33 10.01 0.59 -7.93
N GLU A 34 10.82 0.90 -6.92
CA GLU A 34 12.29 1.00 -7.06
C GLU A 34 12.98 -0.35 -7.31
N ILE A 35 12.25 -1.47 -7.19
CA ILE A 35 12.77 -2.82 -7.44
C ILE A 35 12.58 -3.25 -8.89
N CYS A 36 11.41 -2.98 -9.50
CA CYS A 36 11.05 -3.50 -10.83
C CYS A 36 10.60 -2.44 -11.85
N GLY A 37 10.43 -1.18 -11.45
CA GLY A 37 10.01 -0.09 -12.33
C GLY A 37 8.52 -0.04 -12.66
N THR A 38 7.70 -0.93 -12.10
CA THR A 38 6.23 -0.87 -12.29
C THR A 38 5.69 0.38 -11.59
N VAL A 39 4.87 1.16 -12.30
CA VAL A 39 4.13 2.29 -11.72
C VAL A 39 2.88 1.75 -11.04
N VAL A 40 2.78 1.94 -9.73
CA VAL A 40 1.67 1.44 -8.90
C VAL A 40 1.00 2.61 -8.16
N PRO A 41 -0.27 2.48 -7.75
CA PRO A 41 -0.88 3.48 -6.88
C PRO A 41 -0.14 3.57 -5.54
N ASP A 42 -0.09 4.77 -4.97
CA ASP A 42 0.59 5.03 -3.69
C ASP A 42 -0.17 4.40 -2.51
N GLY A 43 0.40 4.47 -1.31
CA GLY A 43 -0.18 3.95 -0.09
C GLY A 43 -0.19 2.43 -0.04
N PHE A 44 -1.34 1.86 0.30
CA PHE A 44 -1.49 0.43 0.58
C PHE A 44 -1.11 -0.45 -0.62
N LEU A 45 -1.51 -0.08 -1.85
CA LEU A 45 -1.22 -0.90 -3.03
C LEU A 45 0.28 -0.96 -3.36
N ALA A 46 1.03 0.11 -3.11
CA ALA A 46 2.49 0.10 -3.23
C ALA A 46 3.15 -0.84 -2.20
N ILE A 47 2.64 -0.84 -0.96
CA ILE A 47 3.09 -1.78 0.09
C ILE A 47 2.75 -3.20 -0.32
N TYR A 48 1.50 -3.46 -0.70
CA TYR A 48 1.04 -4.78 -1.12
C TYR A 48 1.91 -5.33 -2.25
N HIS A 49 2.03 -4.60 -3.36
CA HIS A 49 2.89 -4.97 -4.49
C HIS A 49 4.29 -5.36 -4.04
N THR A 50 4.90 -4.52 -3.21
CA THR A 50 6.30 -4.71 -2.84
C THR A 50 6.50 -5.96 -1.99
N PHE A 51 5.59 -6.22 -1.06
CA PHE A 51 5.70 -7.34 -0.13
C PHE A 51 5.16 -8.66 -0.69
N THR A 52 4.32 -8.63 -1.73
CA THR A 52 3.83 -9.84 -2.41
C THR A 52 4.67 -10.25 -3.61
N ASN A 53 5.33 -9.30 -4.28
CA ASN A 53 6.06 -9.58 -5.53
C ASN A 53 7.57 -9.58 -5.38
N HIS A 54 8.12 -9.00 -4.30
CA HIS A 54 9.56 -8.93 -4.07
C HIS A 54 9.94 -9.48 -2.71
N SER A 55 11.20 -9.86 -2.56
CA SER A 55 11.74 -10.33 -1.29
C SER A 55 12.08 -9.16 -0.36
N ARG A 56 12.07 -9.43 0.95
CA ARG A 56 12.55 -8.48 1.98
C ARG A 56 13.98 -7.99 1.70
N ALA A 57 14.85 -8.83 1.15
CA ALA A 57 16.22 -8.47 0.81
C ALA A 57 16.28 -7.48 -0.36
N GLU A 58 15.39 -7.60 -1.35
CA GLU A 58 15.26 -6.62 -2.44
C GLU A 58 14.70 -5.30 -1.92
N TYR A 59 13.68 -5.36 -1.06
CA TYR A 59 13.10 -4.18 -0.43
C TYR A 59 14.13 -3.35 0.36
N VAL A 60 14.90 -3.99 1.24
CA VAL A 60 15.95 -3.31 2.02
C VAL A 60 16.98 -2.65 1.11
N ARG A 61 17.36 -3.31 0.01
CA ARG A 61 18.39 -2.77 -0.90
C ARG A 61 17.90 -1.62 -1.76
N ALA A 62 16.65 -1.68 -2.23
CA ALA A 62 16.09 -0.63 -3.07
C ALA A 62 15.74 0.61 -2.23
N TYR A 63 15.04 0.42 -1.11
CA TYR A 63 14.45 1.52 -0.33
C TYR A 63 15.27 1.95 0.89
N ASP A 64 16.48 1.41 1.09
CA ASP A 64 17.33 1.63 2.26
C ASP A 64 16.57 1.47 3.61
N ALA A 65 15.64 0.49 3.64
CA ALA A 65 14.69 0.35 4.73
C ALA A 65 15.27 -0.41 5.93
N ASP A 66 15.00 0.09 7.14
CA ASP A 66 15.36 -0.59 8.37
C ASP A 66 14.33 -1.64 8.82
N SER A 67 14.68 -2.41 9.85
CA SER A 67 13.80 -3.46 10.36
C SER A 67 12.49 -2.95 10.97
N ALA A 68 12.44 -1.72 11.48
CA ALA A 68 11.25 -1.13 12.07
C ALA A 68 10.27 -0.68 10.99
N ALA A 69 10.77 0.01 9.97
CA ALA A 69 10.03 0.38 8.77
C ALA A 69 9.38 -0.84 8.10
N ILE A 70 10.09 -1.96 8.04
CA ILE A 70 9.52 -3.20 7.48
C ILE A 70 8.41 -3.75 8.37
N ARG A 71 8.62 -3.84 9.69
CA ARG A 71 7.60 -4.35 10.61
C ARG A 71 6.30 -3.54 10.54
N THR A 72 6.39 -2.22 10.53
CA THR A 72 5.20 -1.35 10.40
C THR A 72 4.43 -1.64 9.11
N ARG A 73 5.11 -1.93 8.00
CA ARG A 73 4.45 -2.25 6.72
C ARG A 73 3.86 -3.66 6.71
N GLU A 74 4.51 -4.62 7.35
CA GLU A 74 3.98 -5.98 7.54
C GLU A 74 2.71 -5.94 8.40
N GLU A 75 2.69 -5.16 9.49
CA GLU A 75 1.53 -4.95 10.35
C GLU A 75 0.37 -4.27 9.59
N LEU A 76 0.65 -3.17 8.86
CA LEU A 76 -0.36 -2.49 8.03
C LEU A 76 -0.92 -3.42 6.95
N LEU A 77 -0.07 -4.25 6.35
CA LEU A 77 -0.49 -5.22 5.34
C LEU A 77 -1.44 -6.25 5.96
N GLU A 78 -1.10 -6.81 7.12
CA GLU A 78 -1.96 -7.76 7.83
C GLU A 78 -3.31 -7.15 8.22
N ASP A 79 -3.30 -5.97 8.84
CA ASP A 79 -4.51 -5.29 9.29
C ASP A 79 -5.46 -4.95 8.13
N ILE A 80 -4.94 -4.36 7.05
CA ILE A 80 -5.77 -3.95 5.91
C ILE A 80 -6.23 -5.17 5.11
N THR A 81 -5.38 -6.18 4.89
CA THR A 81 -5.78 -7.38 4.13
C THR A 81 -6.81 -8.23 4.87
N ALA A 82 -6.87 -8.15 6.20
CA ALA A 82 -7.89 -8.82 7.00
C ALA A 82 -9.30 -8.22 6.81
N ASP A 83 -9.38 -6.91 6.57
CA ASP A 83 -10.64 -6.18 6.49
C ASP A 83 -11.11 -5.92 5.05
N ILE A 84 -10.19 -5.80 4.08
CA ILE A 84 -10.52 -5.46 2.70
C ILE A 84 -11.16 -6.63 1.93
N ASP A 85 -12.18 -6.32 1.13
CA ASP A 85 -12.72 -7.26 0.15
C ASP A 85 -11.65 -7.72 -0.87
N GLN A 86 -11.45 -9.04 -0.95
CA GLN A 86 -10.41 -9.64 -1.79
C GLN A 86 -10.70 -9.52 -3.29
N GLN A 87 -11.97 -9.43 -3.70
CA GLN A 87 -12.34 -9.17 -5.09
C GLN A 87 -12.01 -7.73 -5.46
N LEU A 88 -12.35 -6.77 -4.61
CA LEU A 88 -11.99 -5.37 -4.81
C LEU A 88 -10.46 -5.22 -4.92
N LEU A 89 -9.71 -5.81 -4.00
CA LEU A 89 -8.25 -5.77 -4.03
C LEU A 89 -7.68 -6.30 -5.37
N ALA A 90 -8.21 -7.43 -5.85
CA ALA A 90 -7.79 -7.99 -7.13
C ALA A 90 -8.12 -7.07 -8.32
N GLU A 91 -9.29 -6.42 -8.31
CA GLU A 91 -9.69 -5.45 -9.35
C GLU A 91 -8.76 -4.24 -9.37
N MET A 92 -8.40 -3.71 -8.19
CA MET A 92 -7.50 -2.57 -8.08
C MET A 92 -6.10 -2.90 -8.59
N LEU A 93 -5.59 -4.10 -8.29
CA LEU A 93 -4.29 -4.58 -8.79
C LEU A 93 -4.28 -4.87 -10.29
N ALA A 94 -5.42 -5.25 -10.88
CA ALA A 94 -5.55 -5.45 -12.32
C ALA A 94 -5.62 -4.12 -13.10
N SER A 95 -5.93 -3.03 -12.40
CA SER A 95 -6.12 -1.69 -12.96
C SER A 95 -4.85 -0.81 -12.89
N SER A 96 -3.75 -1.38 -12.40
CA SER A 96 -2.44 -0.73 -12.20
C SER A 96 -1.37 -1.24 -13.14
#